data_AF-A0A497BJ80-F1
#
_entry.id   AF-A0A497BJ80-F1
#
_cell.length_a   1.000
_cell.length_b   1.000
_cell.length_c   1.000
_cell.angle_alpha   90.00
_cell.angle_beta   90.00
_cell.angle_gamma   90.00
#
_symmetry.space_group_name_H-M   'P 1'
#
loop_
_entity.id
_entity.type
_entity.pdbx_description
1 polymer ?
#
loop_
_entity_poly.entity_id
_entity_poly.type
_entity_poly.pdbx_seq_one_letter_code
_entity_poly.pdbx_strand_id
1 'polypeptide(L)'
;MPKIEKIYADFAISSKAQSKLLREIEKDFEFALGKQWEPEDVETLRKAGVKALTINRIKPMIKIITGIERQSRSDLIAFPEGGEDVIRSEISTRLLKNVVKLSRVDKKLSDQFKEGMTGGLCYCEGFLDYTYNLINGSMKFRKLNANRIFPDPDGEEYDLSDRRFVIKYSPNLTRDQVLELFPEDEDKIDKVGMRRVDLKDMDAFVEHIQKRDYENAPEVGDAKERSNGYDLVEYYYKNWVTKYFAVDRESGTIKETDSKEEAEKFIEENEFEDPHILKKQIPEIWLQQVIGDQEFTDEVAWSYPRWKFYPFFQFIGEQMTVDIKDTDLLIQGITRGLRDLQEELNKRRTQELRHLNSTANSGWMFPKGALDRRTKDRFKQFGSSPGFVGEYDTSKTGGVVNPETFRIRPAPLSTGHKELAAESEKDIKESSGINPDLLANDSQSQSGRAILLKQRQGLVMVQESLDNYSETKQILGRFILSQLGEIYTVETASRVLGDAFLSEHFSGPVLGEDNQPVLNEDGSPKIVVNADDVGMMINQILNDASLGKYDVSIGEGAYAETTRLANFVTLMEMTDKGIPIPPDVIIEESALAESQKKKIMAAIAAAQQAQDIPQE
;
A
#
# COMPACT_ATOMS: atom_id res chain seq x y z
N MET A 1 15.32 33.21 8.41
CA MET A 1 15.60 32.08 9.33
C MET A 1 16.74 31.28 8.73
N PRO A 2 17.69 30.78 9.54
CA PRO A 2 18.58 29.69 9.14
C PRO A 2 17.79 28.56 8.47
N LYS A 3 18.35 27.90 7.45
CA LYS A 3 17.65 26.85 6.68
C LYS A 3 17.11 25.73 7.58
N ILE A 4 17.91 25.28 8.55
CA ILE A 4 17.55 24.21 9.49
C ILE A 4 16.37 24.60 10.40
N GLU A 5 16.33 25.85 10.91
CA GLU A 5 15.20 26.31 11.73
C GLU A 5 13.88 26.28 10.95
N LYS A 6 13.93 26.60 9.65
CA LYS A 6 12.75 26.53 8.78
C LYS A 6 12.26 25.08 8.63
N ILE A 7 13.16 24.12 8.40
CA ILE A 7 12.81 22.69 8.27
C ILE A 7 12.09 22.20 9.52
N TYR A 8 12.61 22.51 10.71
CA TYR A 8 11.97 22.10 11.96
C TYR A 8 10.66 22.83 12.24
N ALA A 9 10.53 24.09 11.82
CA ALA A 9 9.26 24.82 11.89
C ALA A 9 8.19 24.20 10.98
N ASP A 10 8.55 23.91 9.73
CA ASP A 10 7.68 23.24 8.74
C ASP A 10 7.31 21.83 9.21
N PHE A 11 8.27 21.09 9.80
CA PHE A 11 8.01 19.79 10.42
C PHE A 11 7.06 19.89 11.61
N ALA A 12 7.21 20.88 12.48
CA ALA A 12 6.31 21.09 13.62
C ALA A 12 4.88 21.37 13.17
N ILE A 13 4.71 22.21 12.13
CA ILE A 13 3.41 22.53 11.55
C ILE A 13 2.74 21.27 10.98
N SER A 14 3.47 20.51 10.15
CA SER A 14 2.94 19.29 9.54
C SER A 14 2.60 18.22 10.58
N SER A 15 3.51 18.00 11.52
CA SER A 15 3.34 17.06 12.63
C SER A 15 2.12 17.41 13.48
N LYS A 16 1.92 18.69 13.83
CA LYS A 16 0.75 19.14 14.58
C LYS A 16 -0.55 18.89 13.82
N ALA A 17 -0.59 19.20 12.52
CA ALA A 17 -1.77 18.99 11.68
C ALA A 17 -2.15 17.50 11.56
N GLN A 18 -1.15 16.61 11.50
CA GLN A 18 -1.37 15.17 11.38
C GLN A 18 -1.51 14.45 12.72
N SER A 19 -1.14 15.08 13.85
CA SER A 19 -1.08 14.43 15.17
C SER A 19 -2.36 13.69 15.56
N LYS A 20 -3.52 14.32 15.39
CA LYS A 20 -4.83 13.72 15.71
C LYS A 20 -5.11 12.51 14.83
N LEU A 21 -4.90 12.65 13.52
CA LEU A 21 -5.01 11.56 12.56
C LEU A 21 -4.09 10.40 12.96
N LEU A 22 -2.80 10.63 13.17
CA LEU A 22 -1.83 9.58 13.49
C LEU A 22 -2.15 8.80 14.78
N ARG A 23 -2.56 9.48 15.85
CA ARG A 23 -3.04 8.83 17.10
C ARG A 23 -4.22 7.91 16.82
N GLU A 24 -5.10 8.41 15.98
CA GLU A 24 -6.27 7.69 15.56
C GLU A 24 -5.88 6.49 14.68
N ILE A 25 -4.99 6.63 13.68
CA ILE A 25 -4.44 5.52 12.89
C ILE A 25 -3.81 4.44 13.79
N GLU A 26 -3.04 4.83 14.81
CA GLU A 26 -2.42 3.90 15.74
C GLU A 26 -3.47 3.03 16.45
N LYS A 27 -4.54 3.64 16.96
CA LYS A 27 -5.66 2.90 17.56
C LYS A 27 -6.34 1.95 16.57
N ASP A 28 -6.44 2.29 15.28
CA ASP A 28 -7.00 1.37 14.27
C ASP A 28 -6.16 0.09 14.21
N PHE A 29 -4.83 0.25 14.15
CA PHE A 29 -3.93 -0.90 14.16
C PHE A 29 -4.02 -1.70 15.45
N GLU A 30 -4.13 -1.05 16.62
CA GLU A 30 -4.32 -1.75 17.90
C GLU A 30 -5.59 -2.62 17.89
N PHE A 31 -6.70 -2.06 17.42
CA PHE A 31 -7.97 -2.76 17.30
C PHE A 31 -7.89 -3.93 16.31
N ALA A 32 -7.29 -3.72 15.15
CA ALA A 32 -7.09 -4.76 14.15
C ALA A 32 -6.20 -5.90 14.66
N LEU A 33 -5.18 -5.59 15.47
CA LEU A 33 -4.28 -6.56 16.10
C LEU A 33 -4.92 -7.30 17.29
N GLY A 34 -5.98 -6.75 17.88
CA GLY A 34 -6.74 -7.35 18.98
C GLY A 34 -6.51 -6.70 20.35
N LYS A 35 -5.74 -5.60 20.41
CA LYS A 35 -5.68 -4.74 21.59
C LYS A 35 -6.88 -3.78 21.53
N GLN A 36 -8.03 -4.28 21.96
CA GLN A 36 -9.35 -3.62 21.87
C GLN A 36 -9.91 -3.21 23.25
N TRP A 37 -9.06 -3.23 24.27
CA TRP A 37 -9.44 -2.91 25.64
C TRP A 37 -8.45 -1.93 26.21
N GLU A 38 -8.96 -0.95 26.94
CA GLU A 38 -8.12 -0.07 27.73
C GLU A 38 -7.43 -0.85 28.86
N PRO A 39 -6.15 -0.56 29.16
CA PRO A 39 -5.44 -1.25 30.24
C PRO A 39 -6.15 -1.19 31.59
N GLU A 40 -6.82 -0.06 31.88
CA GLU A 40 -7.59 0.18 33.11
C GLU A 40 -8.82 -0.75 33.21
N ASP A 41 -9.51 -0.97 32.09
CA ASP A 41 -10.65 -1.88 32.01
C ASP A 41 -10.22 -3.33 32.23
N VAL A 42 -9.10 -3.73 31.63
CA VAL A 42 -8.54 -5.08 31.82
C VAL A 42 -8.19 -5.32 33.28
N GLU A 43 -7.58 -4.35 33.95
CA GLU A 43 -7.23 -4.46 35.37
C GLU A 43 -8.48 -4.49 36.27
N THR A 44 -9.48 -3.67 35.96
CA THR A 44 -10.76 -3.66 36.67
C THR A 44 -11.48 -5.00 36.56
N LEU A 45 -11.54 -5.56 35.35
CA LEU A 45 -12.13 -6.88 35.09
C LEU A 45 -11.33 -7.99 35.80
N ARG A 46 -9.99 -7.93 35.75
CA ARG A 46 -9.11 -8.87 36.43
C ARG A 46 -9.33 -8.87 37.95
N LYS A 47 -9.43 -7.70 38.57
CA LYS A 47 -9.78 -7.55 40.01
C LYS A 47 -11.17 -8.10 40.33
N ALA A 48 -12.11 -7.98 39.39
CA ALA A 48 -13.45 -8.57 39.50
C ALA A 48 -13.47 -10.09 39.23
N GLY A 49 -12.32 -10.73 38.95
CA GLY A 49 -12.23 -12.16 38.64
C GLY A 49 -12.78 -12.53 37.26
N VAL A 50 -12.94 -11.57 36.35
CA VAL A 50 -13.46 -11.76 34.99
C VAL A 50 -12.35 -11.49 33.99
N LYS A 51 -12.18 -12.39 33.01
CA LYS A 51 -11.25 -12.16 31.90
C LYS A 51 -11.91 -11.25 30.87
N ALA A 52 -11.22 -10.18 30.45
CA ALA A 52 -11.62 -9.39 29.30
C ALA A 52 -11.60 -10.26 28.04
N LEU A 53 -12.77 -10.48 27.43
CA LEU A 53 -12.89 -11.27 26.21
C LEU A 53 -12.70 -10.35 25.00
N THR A 54 -11.83 -10.77 24.08
CA THR A 54 -11.64 -10.08 22.80
C THR A 54 -12.06 -11.02 21.67
N ILE A 55 -13.16 -10.70 21.00
CA ILE A 55 -13.66 -11.44 19.84
C ILE A 55 -13.44 -10.57 18.59
N ASN A 56 -12.22 -10.60 18.06
CA ASN A 56 -11.83 -9.73 16.96
C ASN A 56 -12.52 -10.14 15.64
N ARG A 57 -13.59 -9.41 15.28
CA ARG A 57 -14.35 -9.53 14.02
C ARG A 57 -13.78 -8.67 12.89
N ILE A 58 -13.02 -7.63 13.24
CA ILE A 58 -12.34 -6.72 12.29
C ILE A 58 -11.28 -7.48 11.47
N LYS A 59 -10.48 -8.34 12.10
CA LYS A 59 -9.37 -9.04 11.44
C LYS A 59 -9.80 -9.93 10.26
N PRO A 60 -10.86 -10.76 10.35
CA PRO A 60 -11.42 -11.45 9.19
C PRO A 60 -11.84 -10.52 8.05
N MET A 61 -12.41 -9.37 8.35
CA MET A 61 -12.89 -8.40 7.35
C MET A 61 -11.73 -7.81 6.54
N ILE A 62 -10.68 -7.34 7.23
CA ILE A 62 -9.45 -6.88 6.58
C ILE A 62 -8.84 -7.98 5.69
N LYS A 63 -8.87 -9.25 6.14
CA LYS A 63 -8.36 -10.38 5.34
C LYS A 63 -9.17 -10.67 4.08
N ILE A 64 -10.48 -10.42 4.09
CA ILE A 64 -11.32 -10.61 2.90
C ILE A 64 -10.98 -9.55 1.87
N ILE A 65 -10.96 -8.28 2.27
CA ILE A 65 -10.65 -7.15 1.36
C ILE A 65 -9.23 -7.26 0.81
N THR A 66 -8.25 -7.53 1.65
CA THR A 66 -6.86 -7.77 1.18
C THR A 66 -6.73 -9.06 0.39
N GLY A 67 -7.59 -10.05 0.63
CA GLY A 67 -7.66 -11.27 -0.17
C GLY A 67 -8.17 -11.00 -1.58
N ILE A 68 -9.17 -10.14 -1.71
CA ILE A 68 -9.73 -9.67 -2.99
C ILE A 68 -8.64 -8.97 -3.79
N GLU A 69 -7.98 -7.95 -3.24
CA GLU A 69 -6.91 -7.22 -3.96
C GLU A 69 -5.79 -8.17 -4.43
N ARG A 70 -5.42 -9.15 -3.60
CA ARG A 70 -4.38 -10.13 -3.95
C ARG A 70 -4.81 -11.11 -5.02
N GLN A 71 -6.11 -11.40 -5.16
CA GLN A 71 -6.65 -12.25 -6.22
C GLN A 71 -6.83 -11.46 -7.53
N SER A 72 -7.19 -10.18 -7.43
CA SER A 72 -7.39 -9.28 -8.55
C SER A 72 -6.20 -8.34 -8.77
N ARG A 73 -4.97 -8.84 -8.58
CA ARG A 73 -3.79 -8.05 -8.90
C ARG A 73 -3.80 -7.66 -10.38
N SER A 74 -3.23 -6.51 -10.65
CA SER A 74 -3.07 -5.97 -11.99
C SER A 74 -1.62 -5.62 -12.26
N ASP A 75 -1.24 -5.73 -13.53
CA ASP A 75 0.05 -5.26 -14.02
C ASP A 75 -0.06 -3.82 -14.55
N LEU A 76 1.04 -3.09 -14.49
CA LEU A 76 1.18 -1.79 -15.13
C LEU A 76 1.43 -1.99 -16.63
N ILE A 77 0.57 -1.41 -17.46
CA ILE A 77 0.65 -1.47 -18.92
C ILE A 77 0.77 -0.06 -19.47
N ALA A 78 1.65 0.11 -20.46
CA ALA A 78 1.74 1.29 -21.29
C ALA A 78 0.83 1.08 -22.51
N PHE A 79 -0.22 1.89 -22.63
CA PHE A 79 -1.13 1.92 -23.76
C PHE A 79 -0.68 2.98 -24.76
N PRO A 80 -0.72 2.70 -26.07
CA PRO A 80 -0.39 3.69 -27.09
C PRO A 80 -1.56 4.68 -27.26
N GLU A 81 -1.25 5.97 -27.41
CA GLU A 81 -2.25 7.00 -27.77
C GLU A 81 -2.54 6.97 -29.29
N GLY A 82 -1.49 6.85 -30.12
CA GLY A 82 -1.56 6.73 -31.57
C GLY A 82 -1.27 5.33 -32.10
N GLY A 83 -1.61 5.06 -33.36
CA GLY A 83 -1.25 3.80 -34.02
C GLY A 83 0.25 3.66 -34.28
N GLU A 84 0.95 4.79 -34.36
CA GLU A 84 2.39 4.96 -34.49
C GLU A 84 3.15 4.59 -33.21
N ASP A 85 2.51 4.70 -32.04
CA ASP A 85 3.16 4.52 -30.74
C ASP A 85 3.12 3.08 -30.24
N VAL A 86 2.53 2.15 -31.00
CA VAL A 86 2.37 0.74 -30.59
C VAL A 86 3.71 0.09 -30.20
N ILE A 87 4.77 0.34 -30.97
CA ILE A 87 6.10 -0.19 -30.67
C ILE A 87 6.66 0.46 -29.40
N ARG A 88 6.46 1.78 -29.22
CA ARG A 88 6.90 2.51 -28.00
C ARG A 88 6.19 2.00 -26.77
N SER A 89 4.89 1.78 -26.86
CA SER A 89 4.07 1.27 -25.75
C SER A 89 4.44 -0.16 -25.37
N GLU A 90 4.75 -1.01 -26.37
CA GLU A 90 5.15 -2.39 -26.10
C GLU A 90 6.54 -2.46 -25.43
N ILE A 91 7.52 -1.69 -25.94
CA ILE A 91 8.85 -1.59 -25.33
C ILE A 91 8.70 -1.09 -23.88
N SER A 92 7.94 -0.01 -23.67
CA SER A 92 7.70 0.56 -22.35
C SER A 92 7.05 -0.44 -21.41
N THR A 93 6.03 -1.18 -21.86
CA THR A 93 5.35 -2.22 -21.07
C THR A 93 6.32 -3.33 -20.63
N ARG A 94 7.18 -3.82 -21.53
CA ARG A 94 8.18 -4.85 -21.21
C ARG A 94 9.21 -4.35 -20.19
N LEU A 95 9.68 -3.11 -20.33
CA LEU A 95 10.62 -2.49 -19.38
C LEU A 95 9.97 -2.27 -18.01
N LEU A 96 8.76 -1.69 -17.97
CA LEU A 96 7.98 -1.51 -16.73
C LEU A 96 7.80 -2.84 -15.99
N LYS A 97 7.42 -3.89 -16.71
CA LYS A 97 7.22 -5.22 -16.13
C LYS A 97 8.51 -5.80 -15.54
N ASN A 98 9.65 -5.56 -16.18
CA ASN A 98 10.94 -5.98 -15.64
C ASN A 98 11.29 -5.23 -14.34
N VAL A 99 11.05 -3.92 -14.27
CA VAL A 99 11.24 -3.13 -13.04
C VAL A 99 10.33 -3.62 -11.92
N VAL A 100 9.04 -3.85 -12.21
CA VAL A 100 8.07 -4.37 -11.22
C VAL A 100 8.54 -5.71 -10.66
N LYS A 101 8.99 -6.62 -11.53
CA LYS A 101 9.48 -7.95 -11.16
C LYS A 101 10.75 -7.90 -10.30
N LEU A 102 11.73 -7.09 -10.68
CA LEU A 102 13.01 -6.98 -9.95
C LEU A 102 12.83 -6.32 -8.59
N SER A 103 12.02 -5.26 -8.53
CA SER A 103 11.77 -4.51 -7.31
C SER A 103 10.78 -5.19 -6.36
N ARG A 104 9.95 -6.12 -6.86
CA ARG A 104 8.82 -6.74 -6.14
C ARG A 104 7.87 -5.71 -5.53
N VAL A 105 7.65 -4.63 -6.29
CA VAL A 105 6.78 -3.52 -5.89
C VAL A 105 5.33 -4.00 -5.73
N ASP A 106 4.91 -5.02 -6.48
CA ASP A 106 3.61 -5.70 -6.35
C ASP A 106 3.30 -6.10 -4.90
N LYS A 107 4.28 -6.68 -4.19
CA LYS A 107 4.11 -7.08 -2.78
C LYS A 107 4.06 -5.88 -1.85
N LYS A 108 4.86 -4.85 -2.14
CA LYS A 108 4.89 -3.61 -1.35
C LYS A 108 3.58 -2.85 -1.47
N LEU A 109 3.00 -2.83 -2.67
CA LEU A 109 1.68 -2.26 -2.95
C LEU A 109 0.57 -3.05 -2.24
N SER A 110 0.58 -4.39 -2.27
CA SER A 110 -0.38 -5.19 -1.49
C SER A 110 -0.27 -4.94 0.03
N ASP A 111 0.94 -4.70 0.55
CA ASP A 111 1.15 -4.36 1.96
C ASP A 111 0.70 -2.91 2.26
N GLN A 112 0.95 -1.97 1.35
CA GLN A 112 0.45 -0.60 1.42
C GLN A 112 -1.08 -0.57 1.42
N PHE A 113 -1.72 -1.32 0.53
CA PHE A 113 -3.17 -1.45 0.45
C PHE A 113 -3.75 -1.99 1.77
N LYS A 114 -3.16 -3.04 2.32
CA LYS A 114 -3.59 -3.60 3.61
C LYS A 114 -3.53 -2.57 4.74
N GLU A 115 -2.44 -1.81 4.82
CA GLU A 115 -2.27 -0.82 5.90
C GLU A 115 -3.13 0.42 5.68
N GLY A 116 -3.29 0.89 4.44
CA GLY A 116 -4.22 1.96 4.09
C GLY A 116 -5.69 1.55 4.34
N MET A 117 -6.08 0.31 4.06
CA MET A 117 -7.40 -0.20 4.46
C MET A 117 -7.58 -0.28 5.97
N THR A 118 -6.51 -0.59 6.70
CA THR A 118 -6.60 -0.76 8.17
C THR A 118 -6.69 0.60 8.87
N GLY A 119 -5.75 1.50 8.58
CA GLY A 119 -5.60 2.78 9.28
C GLY A 119 -5.90 4.02 8.45
N GLY A 120 -6.23 3.89 7.17
CA GLY A 120 -6.65 5.00 6.29
C GLY A 120 -5.55 5.59 5.42
N LEU A 121 -4.29 5.59 5.87
CA LEU A 121 -3.18 6.23 5.15
C LEU A 121 -1.93 5.35 5.16
N CYS A 122 -1.28 5.22 4.00
CA CYS A 122 0.01 4.55 3.88
C CYS A 122 0.81 5.09 2.68
N TYR A 123 2.13 5.04 2.73
CA TYR A 123 3.00 5.59 1.69
C TYR A 123 3.90 4.51 1.09
N CYS A 124 4.33 4.73 -0.16
CA CYS A 124 5.37 3.98 -0.83
C CYS A 124 6.43 4.96 -1.36
N GLU A 125 7.69 4.71 -1.07
CA GLU A 125 8.83 5.50 -1.55
C GLU A 125 9.54 4.73 -2.66
N GLY A 126 9.77 5.40 -3.79
CA GLY A 126 10.72 4.94 -4.80
C GLY A 126 12.13 5.44 -4.46
N PHE A 127 13.15 4.61 -4.69
CA PHE A 127 14.55 5.02 -4.59
C PHE A 127 15.44 4.18 -5.51
N LEU A 128 16.55 4.77 -5.98
CA LEU A 128 17.58 4.05 -6.71
C LEU A 128 18.60 3.47 -5.75
N ASP A 129 18.85 2.17 -5.85
CA ASP A 129 19.86 1.47 -5.07
C ASP A 129 21.10 1.18 -5.93
N TYR A 130 22.22 1.83 -5.60
CA TYR A 130 23.50 1.69 -6.28
C TYR A 130 24.43 0.62 -5.66
N THR A 131 23.96 -0.15 -4.66
CA THR A 131 24.81 -1.10 -3.92
C THR A 131 25.52 -2.12 -4.81
N TYR A 132 24.84 -2.66 -5.83
CA TYR A 132 25.40 -3.67 -6.75
C TYR A 132 25.52 -3.19 -8.20
N ASN A 133 24.74 -2.18 -8.58
CA ASN A 133 24.78 -1.59 -9.91
C ASN A 133 25.15 -0.11 -9.78
N LEU A 134 26.45 0.16 -9.79
CA LEU A 134 26.99 1.51 -9.61
C LEU A 134 26.69 2.44 -10.80
N ILE A 135 26.37 1.89 -11.98
CA ILE A 135 26.21 2.68 -13.21
C ILE A 135 24.76 3.11 -13.38
N ASN A 136 23.81 2.16 -13.40
CA ASN A 136 22.40 2.48 -13.68
C ASN A 136 21.51 2.43 -12.43
N GLY A 137 22.07 2.09 -11.26
CA GLY A 137 21.30 1.81 -10.06
C GLY A 137 20.33 0.62 -10.26
N SER A 138 19.55 0.33 -9.23
CA SER A 138 18.43 -0.59 -9.32
C SER A 138 17.24 0.04 -8.64
N MET A 139 16.17 0.25 -9.39
CA MET A 139 14.94 0.84 -8.84
C MET A 139 14.32 -0.09 -7.80
N LYS A 140 14.17 0.42 -6.58
CA LYS A 140 13.57 -0.31 -5.45
C LYS A 140 12.48 0.54 -4.80
N PHE A 141 11.58 -0.16 -4.12
CA PHE A 141 10.44 0.46 -3.45
C PHE A 141 10.39 0.05 -1.99
N ARG A 142 10.03 1.02 -1.12
CA ARG A 142 9.85 0.81 0.31
C ARG A 142 8.47 1.30 0.73
N LYS A 143 7.70 0.40 1.34
CA LYS A 143 6.46 0.77 2.04
C LYS A 143 6.82 1.52 3.33
N LEU A 144 6.27 2.71 3.49
CA LEU A 144 6.43 3.58 4.64
C LEU A 144 5.10 3.72 5.39
N ASN A 145 5.16 3.65 6.72
CA ASN A 145 3.99 3.88 7.56
C ASN A 145 3.60 5.37 7.54
N ALA A 146 2.34 5.69 7.86
CA ALA A 146 1.85 7.07 7.92
C ALA A 146 2.68 7.98 8.83
N ASN A 147 3.23 7.46 9.94
CA ASN A 147 4.05 8.24 10.89
C ASN A 147 5.49 8.52 10.43
N ARG A 148 5.83 8.22 9.17
CA ARG A 148 7.15 8.46 8.59
C ARG A 148 7.16 9.61 7.58
N ILE A 149 6.00 10.04 7.09
CA ILE A 149 5.89 11.04 6.02
C ILE A 149 4.97 12.16 6.50
N PHE A 150 5.47 13.39 6.43
CA PHE A 150 4.83 14.61 6.91
C PHE A 150 4.79 15.65 5.78
N PRO A 151 3.76 15.60 4.92
CA PRO A 151 3.56 16.56 3.84
C PRO A 151 3.04 17.91 4.36
N ASP A 152 3.26 18.98 3.60
CA ASP A 152 2.73 20.32 3.88
C ASP A 152 1.20 20.31 4.10
N PRO A 153 0.65 20.77 5.24
CA PRO A 153 -0.79 20.67 5.50
C PRO A 153 -1.68 21.45 4.52
N ASP A 154 -1.12 22.47 3.86
CA ASP A 154 -1.88 23.40 3.01
C ASP A 154 -2.23 22.83 1.62
N GLY A 155 -1.73 21.63 1.25
CA GLY A 155 -2.06 21.02 -0.04
C GLY A 155 -3.26 20.07 0.03
N GLU A 156 -3.99 19.97 -1.05
CA GLU A 156 -5.25 19.22 -1.19
C GLU A 156 -5.13 18.05 -2.19
N GLU A 157 -4.20 18.14 -3.15
CA GLU A 157 -4.07 17.15 -4.23
C GLU A 157 -3.62 15.77 -3.74
N TYR A 158 -4.16 14.71 -4.37
CA TYR A 158 -3.88 13.32 -4.00
C TYR A 158 -2.43 12.90 -4.26
N ASP A 159 -1.81 13.42 -5.30
CA ASP A 159 -0.45 13.05 -5.72
C ASP A 159 0.67 13.84 -5.00
N LEU A 160 0.30 14.66 -4.01
CA LEU A 160 1.20 15.58 -3.29
C LEU A 160 1.84 16.64 -4.19
N SER A 161 1.34 16.85 -5.42
CA SER A 161 1.94 17.73 -6.41
C SER A 161 1.89 19.21 -6.06
N ASP A 162 0.94 19.64 -5.25
CA ASP A 162 0.71 21.03 -4.85
C ASP A 162 1.49 21.42 -3.58
N ARG A 163 1.75 20.46 -2.69
CA ARG A 163 2.50 20.59 -1.44
C ARG A 163 3.83 21.31 -1.64
N ARG A 164 4.15 22.30 -0.78
CA ARG A 164 5.43 23.02 -0.85
C ARG A 164 6.62 22.18 -0.42
N PHE A 165 6.36 21.22 0.48
CA PHE A 165 7.35 20.29 0.98
C PHE A 165 6.72 18.96 1.39
N VAL A 166 7.57 17.93 1.45
CA VAL A 166 7.27 16.63 2.04
C VAL A 166 8.47 16.21 2.89
N ILE A 167 8.23 15.93 4.17
CA ILE A 167 9.29 15.55 5.11
C ILE A 167 9.22 14.06 5.38
N LYS A 168 10.32 13.35 5.16
CA LYS A 168 10.47 11.97 5.59
C LYS A 168 11.27 11.92 6.88
N TYR A 169 10.69 11.26 7.88
CA TYR A 169 11.24 11.11 9.22
C TYR A 169 11.72 9.68 9.46
N SER A 170 13.01 9.52 9.70
CA SER A 170 13.69 8.23 9.91
C SER A 170 14.32 8.18 11.32
N PRO A 171 13.53 7.85 12.35
CA PRO A 171 14.03 7.76 13.73
C PRO A 171 14.88 6.53 14.03
N ASN A 172 15.71 6.66 15.06
CA ASN A 172 16.48 5.60 15.70
C ASN A 172 17.54 4.92 14.81
N LEU A 173 18.23 5.68 13.96
CA LEU A 173 19.39 5.17 13.24
C LEU A 173 20.59 5.00 14.18
N THR A 174 21.33 3.91 14.05
CA THR A 174 22.59 3.74 14.80
C THR A 174 23.70 4.60 14.19
N ARG A 175 24.77 4.91 14.95
CA ARG A 175 25.93 5.65 14.41
C ARG A 175 26.47 5.00 13.14
N ASP A 176 26.61 3.68 13.16
CA ASP A 176 27.13 2.91 12.03
C ASP A 176 26.24 3.05 10.80
N GLN A 177 24.92 3.02 10.96
CA GLN A 177 23.98 3.24 9.86
C GLN A 177 24.07 4.66 9.28
N VAL A 178 24.26 5.67 10.12
CA VAL A 178 24.45 7.05 9.65
C VAL A 178 25.78 7.18 8.91
N LEU A 179 26.84 6.52 9.38
CA LEU A 179 28.14 6.50 8.71
C LEU A 179 28.08 5.73 7.38
N GLU A 180 27.28 4.67 7.28
CA GLU A 180 27.01 3.96 6.01
C GLU A 180 26.28 4.85 4.99
N LEU A 181 25.35 5.70 5.45
CA LEU A 181 24.63 6.64 4.59
C LEU A 181 25.49 7.84 4.19
N PHE A 182 26.34 8.33 5.09
CA PHE A 182 27.20 9.50 4.89
C PHE A 182 28.67 9.20 5.24
N PRO A 183 29.39 8.43 4.40
CA PRO A 183 30.76 8.01 4.70
C PRO A 183 31.76 9.17 4.81
N GLU A 184 31.52 10.27 4.10
CA GLU A 184 32.43 11.43 4.05
C GLU A 184 32.24 12.41 5.22
N ASP A 185 31.17 12.26 6.00
CA ASP A 185 30.73 13.23 7.00
C ASP A 185 30.92 12.76 8.45
N GLU A 186 31.87 11.86 8.72
CA GLU A 186 32.11 11.33 10.07
C GLU A 186 32.34 12.45 11.11
N ASP A 187 33.08 13.49 10.73
CA ASP A 187 33.33 14.67 11.57
C ASP A 187 32.06 15.45 11.93
N LYS A 188 31.05 15.46 11.04
CA LYS A 188 29.76 16.10 11.30
C LYS A 188 28.94 15.25 12.27
N ILE A 189 28.94 13.92 12.09
CA ILE A 189 28.22 12.96 12.95
C ILE A 189 28.67 13.10 14.41
N ASP A 190 29.98 13.21 14.65
CA ASP A 190 30.52 13.34 16.00
C ASP A 190 30.20 14.70 16.65
N LYS A 191 29.95 15.73 15.84
CA LYS A 191 29.59 17.08 16.28
C LYS A 191 28.08 17.30 16.46
N VAL A 192 27.24 16.34 16.07
CA VAL A 192 25.77 16.44 16.27
C VAL A 192 25.49 16.57 17.76
N GLY A 193 25.09 17.77 18.17
CA GLY A 193 24.77 18.08 19.56
C GLY A 193 23.42 17.49 19.95
N MET A 194 22.46 17.58 19.04
CA MET A 194 21.08 17.14 19.25
C MET A 194 20.76 15.96 18.33
N ARG A 195 20.96 14.74 18.82
CA ARG A 195 20.82 13.52 17.98
C ARG A 195 19.38 13.18 17.62
N ARG A 196 18.43 13.66 18.40
CA ARG A 196 17.00 13.37 18.26
C ARG A 196 16.22 14.64 18.08
N VAL A 197 15.16 14.59 17.30
CA VAL A 197 14.23 15.72 17.18
C VAL A 197 13.48 15.84 18.51
N ASP A 198 13.34 17.05 19.06
CA ASP A 198 12.53 17.22 20.27
C ASP A 198 11.05 17.05 19.91
N LEU A 199 10.57 15.82 20.05
CA LEU A 199 9.19 15.45 19.77
C LEU A 199 8.23 15.90 20.88
N LYS A 200 8.72 16.44 22.00
CA LYS A 200 7.85 16.84 23.13
C LYS A 200 6.93 18.02 22.80
N ASP A 201 7.36 18.89 21.90
CA ASP A 201 6.51 19.97 21.35
C ASP A 201 5.70 19.51 20.12
N MET A 202 5.92 18.27 19.67
CA MET A 202 5.23 17.63 18.55
C MET A 202 4.27 16.56 19.05
N ASP A 203 3.00 16.94 19.26
CA ASP A 203 1.89 16.09 19.73
C ASP A 203 1.67 14.75 18.95
N ALA A 204 2.37 14.53 17.84
CA ALA A 204 2.17 13.40 16.93
C ALA A 204 2.77 12.05 17.39
N PHE A 205 3.74 12.04 18.31
CA PHE A 205 4.39 10.79 18.74
C PHE A 205 3.97 10.41 20.15
N VAL A 206 3.13 9.38 20.27
CA VAL A 206 2.84 8.77 21.56
C VAL A 206 4.07 7.97 21.99
N GLU A 207 4.91 8.56 22.84
CA GLU A 207 5.82 7.77 23.68
C GLU A 207 4.97 6.94 24.65
N HIS A 208 4.54 5.76 24.23
CA HIS A 208 4.12 4.72 25.18
C HIS A 208 5.37 4.19 25.89
N ILE A 209 5.89 4.96 26.83
CA ILE A 209 6.73 4.42 27.91
C ILE A 209 5.81 3.54 28.75
N GLN A 210 5.71 2.25 28.38
CA GLN A 210 5.18 1.26 29.31
C GLN A 210 6.10 1.24 30.54
N LYS A 211 5.66 1.81 31.66
CA LYS A 211 6.14 1.35 32.95
C LYS A 211 5.66 -0.10 33.09
N ARG A 212 6.57 -1.05 32.86
CA ARG A 212 6.34 -2.44 33.22
C ARG A 212 6.44 -2.53 34.74
N ASP A 213 5.29 -2.58 35.42
CA ASP A 213 5.14 -2.75 36.86
C ASP A 213 5.49 -4.17 37.35
N TYR A 214 6.68 -4.68 36.97
CA TYR A 214 7.27 -5.87 37.58
C TYR A 214 8.52 -5.46 38.33
N GLU A 215 8.44 -5.44 39.67
CA GLU A 215 9.50 -5.00 40.59
C GLU A 215 10.84 -5.76 40.46
N ASN A 216 10.94 -6.85 39.69
CA ASN A 216 12.15 -7.70 39.64
C ASN A 216 12.40 -8.41 38.28
N ALA A 217 12.05 -7.81 37.15
CA ALA A 217 12.54 -8.31 35.85
C ALA A 217 13.85 -7.59 35.48
N PRO A 218 14.94 -8.30 35.13
CA PRO A 218 16.15 -7.64 34.64
C PRO A 218 15.80 -6.79 33.41
N GLU A 219 16.28 -5.55 33.36
CA GLU A 219 16.16 -4.66 32.20
C GLU A 219 16.71 -5.36 30.96
N VAL A 220 15.84 -5.96 30.15
CA VAL A 220 16.21 -6.46 28.82
C VAL A 220 16.20 -5.26 27.87
N GLY A 221 17.39 -4.70 27.62
CA GLY A 221 17.89 -4.06 26.39
C GLY A 221 17.12 -2.93 25.69
N ASP A 222 15.79 -3.05 25.50
CA ASP A 222 15.05 -2.30 24.48
C ASP A 222 14.90 -0.79 24.76
N ALA A 223 14.86 -0.39 26.03
CA ALA A 223 14.65 1.02 26.40
C ALA A 223 15.95 1.86 26.38
N LYS A 224 17.10 1.25 26.69
CA LYS A 224 18.40 1.94 26.69
C LYS A 224 18.99 2.06 25.29
N GLU A 225 18.80 1.07 24.41
CA GLU A 225 19.30 1.13 23.03
C GLU A 225 18.59 2.18 22.18
N ARG A 226 17.29 2.42 22.41
CA ARG A 226 16.56 3.51 21.74
C ARG A 226 17.06 4.89 22.12
N SER A 227 17.67 5.08 23.30
CA SER A 227 18.07 6.40 23.80
C SER A 227 19.27 7.04 23.09
N ASN A 228 20.05 6.26 22.31
CA ASN A 228 21.27 6.72 21.63
C ASN A 228 21.16 6.83 20.10
N GLY A 229 19.96 6.65 19.53
CA GLY A 229 19.76 6.73 18.08
C GLY A 229 19.79 8.15 17.53
N TYR A 230 20.16 8.28 16.25
CA TYR A 230 20.08 9.50 15.46
C TYR A 230 18.76 9.54 14.68
N ASP A 231 18.09 10.70 14.64
CA ASP A 231 16.88 10.91 13.86
C ASP A 231 17.22 11.69 12.58
N LEU A 232 17.07 11.02 11.43
CA LEU A 232 17.30 11.65 10.13
C LEU A 232 16.00 12.27 9.59
N VAL A 233 16.08 13.55 9.26
CA VAL A 233 15.01 14.32 8.61
C VAL A 233 15.41 14.59 7.16
N GLU A 234 14.66 14.03 6.23
CA GLU A 234 14.83 14.24 4.79
C GLU A 234 13.74 15.20 4.31
N TYR A 235 14.12 16.43 4.02
CA TYR A 235 13.24 17.53 3.67
C TYR A 235 13.23 17.69 2.15
N TYR A 236 12.17 17.19 1.50
CA TYR A 236 11.94 17.42 0.07
C TYR A 236 11.13 18.70 -0.11
N TYR A 237 11.59 19.65 -0.92
CA TYR A 237 10.92 20.93 -1.07
C TYR A 237 11.02 21.51 -2.47
N LYS A 238 10.05 22.36 -2.82
CA LYS A 238 10.08 23.13 -4.06
C LYS A 238 10.97 24.37 -3.91
N ASN A 239 12.08 24.37 -4.61
CA ASN A 239 12.93 25.55 -4.78
C ASN A 239 12.58 26.25 -6.09
N TRP A 240 12.20 27.52 -6.04
CA TRP A 240 11.83 28.28 -7.23
C TRP A 240 13.09 28.84 -7.89
N VAL A 241 13.47 28.23 -9.01
CA VAL A 241 14.64 28.63 -9.80
C VAL A 241 14.18 29.33 -11.07
N THR A 242 14.88 30.40 -11.40
CA THR A 242 14.64 31.14 -12.65
C THR A 242 15.33 30.43 -13.79
N LYS A 243 14.54 29.99 -14.78
CA LYS A 243 15.06 29.41 -16.03
C LYS A 243 14.64 30.23 -17.25
N TYR A 244 15.42 30.07 -18.31
CA TYR A 244 15.21 30.70 -19.59
C TYR A 244 14.77 29.65 -20.60
N PHE A 245 13.72 29.96 -21.35
CA PHE A 245 13.21 29.11 -22.41
C PHE A 245 13.49 29.77 -23.75
N ALA A 246 14.28 29.10 -24.58
CA ALA A 246 14.35 29.40 -26.00
C ALA A 246 13.13 28.78 -26.67
N VAL A 247 12.24 29.63 -27.17
CA VAL A 247 10.98 29.22 -27.82
C VAL A 247 10.99 29.75 -29.23
N ASP A 248 10.75 28.86 -30.19
CA ASP A 248 10.43 29.26 -31.55
C ASP A 248 8.93 29.02 -31.80
N ARG A 249 8.20 30.08 -32.15
CA ARG A 249 6.73 30.01 -32.30
C ARG A 249 6.30 29.27 -33.56
N GLU A 250 7.16 29.24 -34.57
CA GLU A 250 6.83 28.65 -35.87
C GLU A 250 7.09 27.14 -35.88
N SER A 251 8.24 26.69 -35.37
CA SER A 251 8.50 25.25 -35.18
C SER A 251 7.84 24.64 -33.95
N GLY A 252 7.42 25.46 -32.98
CA GLY A 252 6.90 24.99 -31.69
C GLY A 252 7.97 24.39 -30.78
N THR A 253 9.25 24.53 -31.11
CA THR A 253 10.36 23.99 -30.33
C THR A 253 10.56 24.81 -29.06
N ILE A 254 10.62 24.12 -27.92
CA ILE A 254 10.87 24.74 -26.61
C ILE A 254 12.07 24.03 -25.99
N LYS A 255 13.13 24.79 -25.67
CA LYS A 255 14.27 24.28 -24.92
C LYS A 255 14.45 25.04 -23.61
N GLU A 256 14.56 24.29 -22.52
CA GLU A 256 14.85 24.78 -21.18
C GLU A 256 16.37 24.98 -21.02
N THR A 257 16.78 26.12 -20.49
CA THR A 257 18.20 26.50 -20.25
C THR A 257 18.34 27.22 -18.91
N ASP A 258 19.49 27.08 -18.27
CA ASP A 258 19.74 27.67 -16.95
C ASP A 258 20.19 29.13 -17.06
N SER A 259 20.77 29.52 -18.20
CA SER A 259 21.22 30.89 -18.45
C SER A 259 20.61 31.51 -19.71
N LYS A 260 20.50 32.85 -19.70
CA LYS A 260 20.04 33.61 -20.87
C LYS A 260 21.01 33.47 -22.05
N GLU A 261 22.30 33.39 -21.77
CA GLU A 261 23.35 33.27 -22.79
C GLU A 261 23.31 31.91 -23.51
N GLU A 262 22.98 30.84 -22.80
CA GLU A 262 22.74 29.52 -23.42
C GLU A 262 21.47 29.51 -24.28
N ALA A 263 20.41 30.18 -23.82
CA ALA A 263 19.21 30.35 -24.64
C ALA A 263 19.51 31.11 -25.94
N GLU A 264 20.29 32.19 -25.84
CA GLU A 264 20.72 33.00 -27.01
C GLU A 264 21.59 32.17 -27.97
N LYS A 265 22.60 31.44 -27.46
CA LYS A 265 23.43 30.55 -28.28
C LYS A 265 22.60 29.46 -28.97
N PHE A 266 21.66 28.85 -28.27
CA PHE A 266 20.81 27.82 -28.86
C PHE A 266 19.93 28.38 -29.98
N ILE A 267 19.44 29.61 -29.83
CA ILE A 267 18.69 30.31 -30.88
C ILE A 267 19.58 30.59 -32.09
N GLU A 268 20.80 31.07 -31.87
CA GLU A 268 21.77 31.34 -32.93
C GLU A 268 22.20 30.06 -33.68
N GLU A 269 22.37 28.94 -32.97
CA GLU A 269 22.79 27.65 -33.54
C GLU A 269 21.71 26.98 -34.41
N ASN A 270 20.43 27.21 -34.12
CA ASN A 270 19.32 26.54 -34.81
C ASN A 270 18.60 27.42 -35.85
N GLU A 271 19.07 28.67 -36.06
CA GLU A 271 18.54 29.60 -37.07
C GLU A 271 17.00 29.75 -37.04
N PHE A 272 16.40 29.86 -35.84
CA PHE A 272 14.94 29.95 -35.70
C PHE A 272 14.34 31.20 -36.38
N GLU A 273 13.16 31.04 -36.99
CA GLU A 273 12.48 32.09 -37.75
C GLU A 273 11.76 33.13 -36.85
N ASP A 274 11.18 32.72 -35.70
CA ASP A 274 10.56 33.63 -34.72
C ASP A 274 10.99 33.35 -33.26
N PRO A 275 12.29 33.57 -32.92
CA PRO A 275 12.82 33.21 -31.62
C PRO A 275 12.40 34.18 -30.51
N HIS A 276 11.94 33.62 -29.41
CA HIS A 276 11.60 34.33 -28.19
C HIS A 276 12.30 33.70 -26.98
N ILE A 277 12.86 34.53 -26.12
CA ILE A 277 13.40 34.09 -24.83
C ILE A 277 12.38 34.40 -23.74
N LEU A 278 11.82 33.37 -23.12
CA LEU A 278 10.90 33.52 -22.00
C LEU A 278 11.63 33.24 -20.68
N LYS A 279 11.56 34.20 -19.76
CA LYS A 279 12.01 34.01 -18.38
C LYS A 279 10.86 33.51 -17.53
N LYS A 280 10.99 32.33 -16.92
CA LYS A 280 9.98 31.77 -16.01
C LYS A 280 10.62 31.24 -14.73
N GLN A 281 9.85 31.28 -13.64
CA GLN A 281 10.19 30.59 -12.40
C GLN A 281 9.64 29.17 -12.49
N ILE A 282 10.48 28.17 -12.28
CA ILE A 282 10.10 26.75 -12.26
C ILE A 282 10.40 26.20 -10.87
N PRO A 283 9.49 25.41 -10.27
CA PRO A 283 9.79 24.68 -9.06
C PRO A 283 10.67 23.46 -9.39
N GLU A 284 11.88 23.45 -8.86
CA GLU A 284 12.73 22.25 -8.80
C GLU A 284 12.51 21.54 -7.47
N ILE A 285 12.60 20.22 -7.47
CA ILE A 285 12.51 19.42 -6.25
C ILE A 285 13.91 19.25 -5.68
N TRP A 286 14.13 19.79 -4.48
CA TRP A 286 15.40 19.70 -3.76
C TRP A 286 15.24 18.79 -2.54
N LEU A 287 16.32 18.12 -2.16
CA LEU A 287 16.43 17.26 -1.00
C LEU A 287 17.47 17.85 -0.05
N GLN A 288 17.04 18.16 1.16
CA GLN A 288 17.93 18.54 2.25
C GLN A 288 17.87 17.51 3.38
N GLN A 289 19.02 16.97 3.77
CA GLN A 289 19.12 15.93 4.81
C GLN A 289 19.77 16.51 6.06
N VAL A 290 19.07 16.40 7.19
CA VAL A 290 19.46 17.02 8.46
C VAL A 290 19.38 16.00 9.59
N ILE A 291 20.40 16.00 10.46
CA ILE A 291 20.38 15.29 11.74
C ILE A 291 20.72 16.31 12.83
N GLY A 292 19.73 16.62 13.66
CA GLY A 292 19.89 17.62 14.71
C GLY A 292 20.18 19.00 14.16
N ASP A 293 21.31 19.56 14.59
CA ASP A 293 21.78 20.87 14.19
C ASP A 293 22.73 20.84 12.97
N GLN A 294 22.95 19.68 12.37
CA GLN A 294 23.90 19.50 11.27
C GLN A 294 23.20 19.13 9.96
N GLU A 295 23.63 19.79 8.87
CA GLU A 295 23.22 19.52 7.50
C GLU A 295 24.23 18.58 6.83
N PHE A 296 23.71 17.51 6.24
CA PHE A 296 24.51 16.49 5.55
C PHE A 296 24.51 16.77 4.04
N THR A 297 23.32 16.96 3.47
CA THR A 297 23.12 17.12 2.02
C THR A 297 22.15 18.27 1.75
N ASP A 298 22.38 19.06 0.71
CA ASP A 298 21.46 20.04 0.12
C ASP A 298 21.65 20.04 -1.40
N GLU A 299 20.91 19.16 -2.09
CA GLU A 299 21.06 18.92 -3.51
C GLU A 299 19.71 18.79 -4.22
N VAL A 300 19.74 18.82 -5.55
CA VAL A 300 18.55 18.52 -6.37
C VAL A 300 18.18 17.05 -6.14
N ALA A 301 16.90 16.78 -5.88
CA ALA A 301 16.45 15.42 -5.62
C ALA A 301 16.76 14.51 -6.81
N TRP A 302 17.28 13.32 -6.54
CA TRP A 302 17.74 12.36 -7.55
C TRP A 302 16.71 12.03 -8.64
N SER A 303 15.41 12.14 -8.35
CA SER A 303 14.34 11.85 -9.31
C SER A 303 14.09 12.99 -10.32
N TYR A 304 14.53 14.21 -10.00
CA TYR A 304 14.42 15.40 -10.85
C TYR A 304 15.61 15.46 -11.82
N PRO A 305 15.47 15.95 -13.08
CA PRO A 305 14.31 16.59 -13.71
C PRO A 305 13.29 15.62 -14.34
N ARG A 306 13.62 14.32 -14.42
CA ARG A 306 12.78 13.29 -15.06
C ARG A 306 11.38 13.20 -14.42
N TRP A 307 11.33 13.24 -13.10
CA TRP A 307 10.10 13.32 -12.31
C TRP A 307 9.99 14.68 -11.62
N LYS A 308 8.90 15.41 -11.91
CA LYS A 308 8.68 16.79 -11.42
C LYS A 308 7.96 16.86 -10.07
N PHE A 309 7.55 15.72 -9.52
CA PHE A 309 6.86 15.64 -8.22
C PHE A 309 7.75 14.93 -7.20
N TYR A 310 7.22 14.68 -6.00
CA TYR A 310 7.95 13.96 -4.96
C TYR A 310 7.98 12.44 -5.24
N PRO A 311 9.03 11.70 -4.84
CA PRO A 311 9.12 10.25 -5.02
C PRO A 311 8.33 9.45 -3.96
N PHE A 312 7.21 9.99 -3.49
CA PHE A 312 6.32 9.39 -2.49
C PHE A 312 4.94 9.18 -3.08
N PHE A 313 4.45 7.94 -3.05
CA PHE A 313 3.15 7.54 -3.55
C PHE A 313 2.26 7.25 -2.35
N GLN A 314 1.32 8.16 -2.07
CA GLN A 314 0.37 7.95 -1.00
C GLN A 314 -0.78 7.06 -1.47
N PHE A 315 -1.27 6.23 -0.55
CA PHE A 315 -2.50 5.50 -0.69
C PHE A 315 -3.41 5.87 0.47
N ILE A 316 -4.60 6.37 0.12
CA ILE A 316 -5.66 6.71 1.06
C ILE A 316 -6.83 5.73 0.86
N GLY A 317 -7.28 5.12 1.96
CA GLY A 317 -8.36 4.13 1.94
C GLY A 317 -9.70 4.76 1.58
N GLU A 318 -10.19 5.64 2.45
CA GLU A 318 -11.36 6.50 2.24
C GLU A 318 -10.93 7.95 2.47
N GLN A 319 -11.27 8.84 1.53
CA GLN A 319 -10.92 10.24 1.58
C GLN A 319 -12.15 11.13 1.39
N MET A 320 -12.36 12.05 2.32
CA MET A 320 -13.29 13.15 2.16
C MET A 320 -12.50 14.44 1.90
N THR A 321 -12.96 15.24 0.94
CA THR A 321 -12.31 16.52 0.55
C THR A 321 -12.99 17.75 1.16
N VAL A 322 -13.95 17.54 2.07
CA VAL A 322 -14.68 18.65 2.70
C VAL A 322 -13.77 19.33 3.72
N ASP A 323 -13.76 20.66 3.73
CA ASP A 323 -13.07 21.45 4.76
C ASP A 323 -13.81 21.37 6.09
N ILE A 324 -13.55 20.29 6.83
CA ILE A 324 -13.88 20.16 8.25
C ILE A 324 -12.60 20.23 9.07
N LYS A 325 -12.68 20.85 10.24
CA LYS A 325 -11.52 21.04 11.15
C LYS A 325 -10.93 19.73 11.66
N ASP A 326 -11.68 18.64 11.60
CA ASP A 326 -11.32 17.34 12.14
C ASP A 326 -10.71 16.46 11.04
N THR A 327 -9.41 16.63 10.79
CA THR A 327 -8.64 15.87 9.78
C THR A 327 -8.67 14.36 9.98
N ASP A 328 -8.85 13.90 11.21
CA ASP A 328 -9.01 12.49 11.58
C ASP A 328 -10.30 11.86 11.05
N LEU A 329 -11.31 12.68 10.71
CA LEU A 329 -12.54 12.22 10.08
C LEU A 329 -12.46 12.21 8.56
N LEU A 330 -11.49 12.92 7.97
CA LEU A 330 -11.33 13.04 6.53
C LEU A 330 -10.62 11.86 5.89
N ILE A 331 -9.72 11.21 6.63
CA ILE A 331 -8.94 10.08 6.16
C ILE A 331 -9.21 8.91 7.10
N GLN A 332 -9.82 7.85 6.57
CA GLN A 332 -10.21 6.69 7.37
C GLN A 332 -9.89 5.38 6.65
N GLY A 333 -9.65 4.35 7.45
CA GLY A 333 -9.70 2.96 6.99
C GLY A 333 -10.96 2.28 7.52
N ILE A 334 -11.28 1.10 7.01
CA ILE A 334 -12.49 0.35 7.37
C ILE A 334 -12.58 0.05 8.88
N THR A 335 -11.44 0.01 9.57
CA THR A 335 -11.38 -0.27 11.00
C THR A 335 -12.06 0.83 11.82
N ARG A 336 -12.05 2.07 11.32
CA ARG A 336 -12.51 3.25 12.04
C ARG A 336 -13.96 3.14 12.48
N GLY A 337 -14.85 2.87 11.53
CA GLY A 337 -16.29 2.72 11.79
C GLY A 337 -16.63 1.46 12.59
N LEU A 338 -15.73 0.48 12.66
CA LEU A 338 -15.98 -0.80 13.32
C LEU A 338 -15.54 -0.84 14.79
N ARG A 339 -14.74 0.12 15.26
CA ARG A 339 -14.16 0.08 16.61
C ARG A 339 -15.22 0.07 17.70
N ASP A 340 -16.15 1.01 17.65
CA ASP A 340 -17.17 1.19 18.68
C ASP A 340 -18.08 -0.05 18.76
N LEU A 341 -18.48 -0.57 17.59
CA LEU A 341 -19.25 -1.81 17.50
C LEU A 341 -18.49 -3.02 18.05
N GLN A 342 -17.18 -3.07 17.79
CA GLN A 342 -16.30 -4.13 18.27
C GLN A 342 -16.09 -4.06 19.80
N GLU A 343 -15.94 -2.86 20.36
CA GLU A 343 -15.90 -2.66 21.81
C GLU A 343 -17.21 -3.10 22.46
N GLU A 344 -18.34 -2.67 21.90
CA GLU A 344 -19.66 -3.01 22.40
C GLU A 344 -19.84 -4.54 22.43
N LEU A 345 -19.50 -5.23 21.34
CA LEU A 345 -19.54 -6.68 21.26
C LEU A 345 -18.69 -7.34 22.36
N ASN A 346 -17.45 -6.88 22.54
CA ASN A 346 -16.53 -7.43 23.55
C ASN A 346 -17.05 -7.21 24.98
N LYS A 347 -17.55 -6.00 25.27
CA LYS A 347 -18.15 -5.62 26.56
C LYS A 347 -19.40 -6.46 26.84
N ARG A 348 -20.33 -6.58 25.88
CA ARG A 348 -21.54 -7.41 26.00
C ARG A 348 -21.20 -8.88 26.25
N ARG A 349 -20.32 -9.48 25.44
CA ARG A 349 -19.91 -10.89 25.60
C ARG A 349 -19.24 -11.17 26.95
N THR A 350 -18.44 -10.23 27.44
CA THR A 350 -17.82 -10.33 28.78
C THR A 350 -18.88 -10.27 29.88
N GLN A 351 -19.89 -9.39 29.76
CA GLN A 351 -21.00 -9.29 30.70
C GLN A 351 -21.92 -10.52 30.67
N GLU A 352 -22.21 -11.07 29.50
CA GLU A 352 -22.96 -12.33 29.34
C GLU A 352 -22.27 -13.49 30.07
N LEU A 353 -20.96 -13.64 29.86
CA LEU A 353 -20.16 -14.67 30.52
C LEU A 353 -20.17 -14.46 32.05
N ARG A 354 -20.01 -13.22 32.51
CA ARG A 354 -20.10 -12.89 33.94
C ARG A 354 -21.45 -13.25 34.53
N HIS A 355 -22.53 -12.91 33.83
CA HIS A 355 -23.89 -13.22 34.25
C HIS A 355 -24.14 -14.74 34.33
N LEU A 356 -23.67 -15.51 33.34
CA LEU A 356 -23.74 -16.97 33.37
C LEU A 356 -22.98 -17.55 34.56
N ASN A 357 -21.77 -17.06 34.82
CA ASN A 357 -20.96 -17.48 35.96
C ASN A 357 -21.60 -17.13 37.32
N SER A 358 -22.24 -15.96 37.44
CA SER A 358 -22.98 -15.60 38.67
C SER A 358 -24.28 -16.40 38.82
N THR A 359 -24.92 -16.75 37.71
CA THR A 359 -26.16 -17.56 37.69
C THR A 359 -25.88 -18.99 38.17
N ALA A 360 -24.78 -19.59 37.74
CA ALA A 360 -24.37 -20.92 38.20
C ALA A 360 -24.11 -20.95 39.72
N ASN A 361 -23.65 -19.83 40.30
CA ASN A 361 -23.28 -19.70 41.70
C ASN A 361 -24.36 -19.01 42.55
N SER A 362 -25.63 -19.40 42.34
CA SER A 362 -26.78 -18.89 43.09
C SER A 362 -26.56 -18.93 44.61
N GLY A 363 -26.75 -17.79 45.27
CA GLY A 363 -26.68 -17.71 46.73
C GLY A 363 -27.82 -18.41 47.44
N TRP A 364 -27.66 -18.63 48.75
CA TRP A 364 -28.64 -19.26 49.62
C TRP A 364 -29.07 -18.30 50.74
N MET A 365 -30.35 -18.35 51.12
CA MET A 365 -30.87 -17.58 52.25
C MET A 365 -31.50 -18.51 53.28
N PHE A 366 -31.12 -18.39 54.54
CA PHE A 366 -31.63 -19.25 55.61
C PHE A 366 -32.33 -18.44 56.69
N PRO A 367 -33.35 -19.00 57.37
CA PRO A 367 -33.86 -18.42 58.60
C PRO A 367 -32.74 -18.27 59.64
N LYS A 368 -32.73 -17.16 60.37
CA LYS A 368 -31.75 -16.89 61.43
C LYS A 368 -31.79 -18.02 62.48
N GLY A 369 -30.65 -18.69 62.68
CA GLY A 369 -30.51 -19.82 63.60
C GLY A 369 -30.86 -21.20 63.03
N ALA A 370 -31.22 -21.32 61.75
CA ALA A 370 -31.54 -22.60 61.11
C ALA A 370 -30.30 -23.48 60.78
N LEU A 371 -29.09 -22.90 60.78
CA LEU A 371 -27.86 -23.62 60.47
C LEU A 371 -26.86 -23.51 61.62
N ASP A 372 -26.26 -24.65 61.98
CA ASP A 372 -25.11 -24.69 62.87
C ASP A 372 -23.88 -24.02 62.23
N ARG A 373 -22.99 -23.47 63.07
CA ARG A 373 -21.77 -22.77 62.64
C ARG A 373 -20.92 -23.60 61.67
N ARG A 374 -20.72 -24.90 61.94
CA ARG A 374 -19.99 -25.84 61.06
C ARG A 374 -20.67 -26.06 59.71
N THR A 375 -22.00 -26.07 59.68
CA THR A 375 -22.76 -26.27 58.44
C THR A 375 -22.77 -24.99 57.62
N LYS A 376 -22.84 -23.82 58.26
CA LYS A 376 -22.69 -22.51 57.62
C LYS A 376 -21.31 -22.34 56.94
N ASP A 377 -20.24 -22.76 57.61
CA ASP A 377 -18.88 -22.69 57.04
C ASP A 377 -18.72 -23.64 55.85
N ARG A 378 -19.31 -24.85 55.92
CA ARG A 378 -19.37 -25.78 54.78
C ARG A 378 -20.17 -25.22 53.59
N PHE A 379 -21.29 -24.54 53.82
CA PHE A 379 -22.06 -23.90 52.75
C PHE A 379 -21.29 -22.75 52.10
N LYS A 380 -20.60 -21.92 52.88
CA LYS A 380 -19.71 -20.87 52.34
C LYS A 380 -18.58 -21.45 51.50
N GLN A 381 -17.99 -22.57 51.94
CA GLN A 381 -16.84 -23.18 51.26
C GLN A 381 -17.23 -23.98 50.01
N PHE A 382 -18.29 -24.79 50.06
CA PHE A 382 -18.63 -25.76 49.01
C PHE A 382 -19.94 -25.50 48.28
N GLY A 383 -20.89 -24.75 48.87
CA GLY A 383 -22.22 -24.53 48.31
C GLY A 383 -22.41 -23.16 47.65
N SER A 384 -21.47 -22.23 47.83
CA SER A 384 -21.59 -20.82 47.46
C SER A 384 -20.24 -20.14 47.20
N SER A 385 -19.27 -20.80 46.59
CA SER A 385 -18.06 -20.10 46.11
C SER A 385 -18.24 -19.79 44.62
N PRO A 386 -18.48 -18.54 44.17
CA PRO A 386 -18.51 -17.22 44.84
C PRO A 386 -19.93 -16.62 44.96
N GLY A 387 -20.86 -17.34 45.57
CA GLY A 387 -22.23 -16.93 45.87
C GLY A 387 -22.41 -16.34 47.28
N PHE A 388 -23.59 -15.75 47.53
CA PHE A 388 -23.95 -15.12 48.80
C PHE A 388 -24.69 -16.09 49.75
N VAL A 389 -24.34 -16.09 51.04
CA VAL A 389 -25.11 -16.81 52.08
C VAL A 389 -25.67 -15.79 53.07
N GLY A 390 -26.99 -15.56 53.00
CA GLY A 390 -27.71 -14.58 53.83
C GLY A 390 -28.58 -15.24 54.90
N GLU A 391 -28.85 -14.50 55.98
CA GLU A 391 -29.85 -14.90 56.99
C GLU A 391 -30.99 -13.89 57.03
N TYR A 392 -32.23 -14.38 57.17
CA TYR A 392 -33.40 -13.53 57.37
C TYR A 392 -34.15 -13.89 58.65
N ASP A 393 -34.78 -12.90 59.26
CA ASP A 393 -35.49 -13.03 60.53
C ASP A 393 -36.96 -13.40 60.30
N THR A 394 -37.36 -14.59 60.72
CA THR A 394 -38.72 -15.12 60.56
C THR A 394 -39.76 -14.39 61.40
N SER A 395 -39.35 -13.67 62.45
CA SER A 395 -40.25 -12.85 63.27
C SER A 395 -40.77 -11.62 62.53
N LYS A 396 -40.02 -11.11 61.55
CA LYS A 396 -40.36 -9.92 60.74
C LYS A 396 -41.16 -10.26 59.48
N THR A 397 -41.24 -11.54 59.12
CA THR A 397 -41.99 -12.07 57.95
C THR A 397 -43.27 -12.82 58.35
N GLY A 398 -43.77 -12.62 59.58
CA GLY A 398 -45.03 -13.22 60.03
C GLY A 398 -44.97 -14.73 60.27
N GLY A 399 -43.79 -15.29 60.50
CA GLY A 399 -43.62 -16.72 60.81
C GLY A 399 -43.70 -17.67 59.60
N VAL A 400 -43.90 -17.16 58.39
CA VAL A 400 -43.97 -17.98 57.17
C VAL A 400 -42.57 -18.35 56.71
N VAL A 401 -42.23 -19.64 56.78
CA VAL A 401 -41.03 -20.20 56.16
C VAL A 401 -41.40 -20.69 54.77
N ASN A 402 -40.94 -19.99 53.73
CA ASN A 402 -41.13 -20.44 52.34
C ASN A 402 -39.82 -21.13 51.86
N PRO A 403 -39.80 -22.47 51.69
CA PRO A 403 -38.63 -23.20 51.20
C PRO A 403 -38.12 -22.71 49.83
N GLU A 404 -38.98 -22.11 49.01
CA GLU A 404 -38.58 -21.55 47.71
C GLU A 404 -37.67 -20.33 47.83
N THR A 405 -37.66 -19.65 49.00
CA THR A 405 -36.77 -18.52 49.29
C THR A 405 -35.37 -18.96 49.74
N PHE A 406 -35.15 -20.26 49.96
CA PHE A 406 -33.86 -20.76 50.44
C PHE A 406 -32.75 -20.67 49.41
N ARG A 407 -33.12 -20.66 48.13
CA ARG A 407 -32.19 -20.47 47.02
C ARG A 407 -32.54 -19.18 46.29
N ILE A 408 -31.59 -18.28 46.16
CA ILE A 408 -31.73 -17.09 45.31
C ILE A 408 -31.78 -17.59 43.88
N ARG A 409 -32.94 -17.46 43.22
CA ARG A 409 -33.04 -17.78 41.80
C ARG A 409 -32.31 -16.69 41.03
N PRO A 410 -31.29 -17.04 40.22
CA PRO A 410 -30.65 -16.04 39.40
C PRO A 410 -31.67 -15.49 38.40
N ALA A 411 -31.62 -14.19 38.17
CA ALA A 411 -32.44 -13.59 37.14
C ALA A 411 -32.05 -14.23 35.79
N PRO A 412 -33.01 -14.70 34.97
CA PRO A 412 -32.68 -15.13 33.63
C PRO A 412 -32.14 -13.94 32.84
N LEU A 413 -31.16 -14.19 31.96
CA LEU A 413 -30.73 -13.18 31.01
C LEU A 413 -31.95 -12.75 30.19
N SER A 414 -32.26 -11.45 30.17
CA SER A 414 -33.40 -10.92 29.44
C SER A 414 -33.28 -11.26 27.95
N THR A 415 -34.41 -11.53 27.30
CA THR A 415 -34.48 -11.79 25.85
C THR A 415 -33.90 -10.62 25.05
N GLY A 416 -34.13 -9.39 25.50
CA GLY A 416 -33.58 -8.19 24.85
C GLY A 416 -32.05 -8.15 24.82
N HIS A 417 -31.35 -8.72 25.81
CA HIS A 417 -29.87 -8.78 25.77
C HIS A 417 -29.39 -9.76 24.69
N LYS A 418 -30.10 -10.88 24.50
CA LYS A 418 -29.78 -11.86 23.45
C LYS A 418 -30.05 -11.29 22.05
N GLU A 419 -31.15 -10.56 21.90
CA GLU A 419 -31.51 -9.88 20.65
C GLU A 419 -30.46 -8.83 20.30
N LEU A 420 -30.11 -7.95 21.25
CA LEU A 420 -29.06 -6.96 21.08
C LEU A 420 -27.69 -7.57 20.74
N ALA A 421 -27.32 -8.70 21.35
CA ALA A 421 -26.07 -9.38 21.02
C ALA A 421 -26.06 -9.95 19.59
N ALA A 422 -27.22 -10.43 19.10
CA ALA A 422 -27.37 -10.85 17.71
C ALA A 422 -27.34 -9.65 16.76
N GLU A 423 -27.92 -8.52 17.17
CA GLU A 423 -27.92 -7.26 16.42
C GLU A 423 -26.49 -6.69 16.28
N SER A 424 -25.67 -6.62 17.34
CA SER A 424 -24.28 -6.15 17.22
C SER A 424 -23.45 -6.97 16.22
N GLU A 425 -23.65 -8.29 16.14
CA GLU A 425 -22.95 -9.11 15.15
C GLU A 425 -23.43 -8.83 13.70
N LYS A 426 -24.68 -8.41 13.55
CA LYS A 426 -25.26 -7.98 12.27
C LYS A 426 -24.75 -6.59 11.91
N ASP A 427 -24.75 -5.64 12.86
CA ASP A 427 -24.28 -4.27 12.67
C ASP A 427 -22.83 -4.22 12.24
N ILE A 428 -21.95 -5.02 12.85
CA ILE A 428 -20.53 -5.11 12.44
C ILE A 428 -20.43 -5.57 10.97
N LYS A 429 -21.23 -6.55 10.56
CA LYS A 429 -21.22 -7.05 9.17
C LYS A 429 -21.76 -5.99 8.20
N GLU A 430 -22.91 -5.39 8.52
CA GLU A 430 -23.55 -4.38 7.67
C GLU A 430 -22.69 -3.11 7.56
N SER A 431 -22.12 -2.64 8.66
CA SER A 431 -21.23 -1.49 8.70
C SER A 431 -19.91 -1.74 7.97
N SER A 432 -19.41 -2.97 7.93
CA SER A 432 -18.17 -3.28 7.21
C SER A 432 -18.30 -3.23 5.68
N GLY A 433 -19.53 -3.13 5.15
CA GLY A 433 -19.80 -3.20 3.72
C GLY A 433 -19.53 -4.59 3.09
N ILE A 434 -18.95 -5.54 3.83
CA ILE A 434 -18.66 -6.89 3.34
C ILE A 434 -19.93 -7.74 3.42
N ASN A 435 -20.54 -7.99 2.26
CA ASN A 435 -21.70 -8.87 2.16
C ASN A 435 -21.35 -10.30 2.63
N PRO A 436 -22.16 -10.96 3.49
CA PRO A 436 -21.99 -12.36 3.87
C PRO A 436 -21.93 -13.34 2.69
N ASP A 437 -22.41 -12.97 1.50
CA ASP A 437 -22.23 -13.75 0.26
C ASP A 437 -20.74 -13.91 -0.13
N LEU A 438 -19.87 -12.95 0.22
CA LEU A 438 -18.42 -13.06 0.03
C LEU A 438 -17.77 -14.07 1.00
N LEU A 439 -18.44 -14.39 2.11
CA LEU A 439 -17.98 -15.33 3.13
C LEU A 439 -18.31 -16.80 2.80
N ALA A 440 -18.78 -17.07 1.58
CA ALA A 440 -18.97 -18.42 1.02
C ALA A 440 -19.80 -19.35 1.92
N ASN A 441 -20.90 -18.83 2.48
CA ASN A 441 -21.73 -19.59 3.41
C ASN A 441 -23.18 -19.78 2.90
N ASP A 442 -23.33 -20.09 1.61
CA ASP A 442 -24.61 -20.47 1.02
C ASP A 442 -24.64 -21.96 0.67
N SER A 443 -25.47 -22.69 1.40
CA SER A 443 -25.74 -24.14 1.27
C SER A 443 -26.72 -24.48 0.13
N GLN A 444 -26.96 -23.56 -0.81
CA GLN A 444 -27.87 -23.78 -1.95
C GLN A 444 -27.12 -23.71 -3.28
N SER A 445 -27.38 -24.71 -4.13
CA SER A 445 -26.96 -24.79 -5.52
C SER A 445 -27.40 -23.53 -6.29
N GLN A 446 -26.49 -22.57 -6.43
CA GLN A 446 -26.66 -21.40 -7.29
C GLN A 446 -25.81 -21.53 -8.54
N SER A 447 -26.27 -20.96 -9.65
CA SER A 447 -25.51 -20.91 -10.90
C SER A 447 -24.19 -20.16 -10.68
N GLY A 448 -23.08 -20.66 -11.24
CA GLY A 448 -21.77 -19.99 -11.14
C GLY A 448 -21.79 -18.54 -11.63
N ARG A 449 -22.68 -18.20 -12.58
CA ARG A 449 -22.91 -16.81 -13.01
C ARG A 449 -23.56 -15.94 -11.92
N ALA A 450 -24.49 -16.50 -11.14
CA ALA A 450 -25.13 -15.80 -10.03
C ALA A 450 -24.15 -15.57 -8.86
N ILE A 451 -23.29 -16.55 -8.58
CA ILE A 451 -22.22 -16.42 -7.58
C ILE A 451 -21.25 -15.32 -7.97
N LEU A 452 -20.80 -15.28 -9.23
CA LEU A 452 -19.97 -14.20 -9.77
C LEU A 452 -20.63 -12.83 -9.68
N LEU A 453 -21.94 -12.74 -9.98
CA LEU A 453 -22.69 -11.48 -9.89
C LEU A 453 -22.77 -10.97 -8.44
N LYS A 454 -23.04 -11.87 -7.48
CA LYS A 454 -23.05 -11.56 -6.05
C LYS A 454 -21.67 -11.14 -5.54
N GLN A 455 -20.60 -11.82 -5.97
CA GLN A 455 -19.23 -11.41 -5.66
C GLN A 455 -18.96 -9.99 -6.18
N ARG A 456 -19.34 -9.68 -7.43
CA ARG A 456 -19.22 -8.31 -7.98
C ARG A 456 -20.04 -7.29 -7.20
N GLN A 457 -21.27 -7.60 -6.79
CA GLN A 457 -22.06 -6.72 -5.91
C GLN A 457 -21.40 -6.50 -4.55
N GLY A 458 -20.76 -7.52 -3.98
CA GLY A 458 -20.00 -7.41 -2.74
C GLY A 458 -18.75 -6.51 -2.86
N LEU A 459 -18.21 -6.34 -4.07
CA LEU A 459 -17.07 -5.46 -4.34
C LEU A 459 -17.46 -3.99 -4.47
N VAL A 460 -18.72 -3.67 -4.77
CA VAL A 460 -19.18 -2.29 -4.98
C VAL A 460 -18.91 -1.41 -3.76
N MET A 461 -19.02 -1.97 -2.54
CA MET A 461 -18.81 -1.22 -1.30
C MET A 461 -17.34 -0.81 -1.07
N VAL A 462 -16.39 -1.50 -1.69
CA VAL A 462 -14.95 -1.23 -1.54
C VAL A 462 -14.39 -0.59 -2.83
N GLN A 463 -15.27 -0.22 -3.77
CA GLN A 463 -14.87 0.26 -5.08
C GLN A 463 -14.10 1.58 -4.99
N GLU A 464 -14.54 2.54 -4.17
CA GLU A 464 -13.83 3.81 -3.97
C GLU A 464 -12.37 3.58 -3.54
N SER A 465 -12.16 2.70 -2.56
CA SER A 465 -10.83 2.32 -2.10
C SER A 465 -9.98 1.63 -3.17
N LEU A 466 -10.60 0.85 -4.05
CA LEU A 466 -9.91 0.22 -5.18
C LEU A 466 -9.56 1.24 -6.26
N ASP A 467 -10.43 2.21 -6.52
CA ASP A 467 -10.20 3.31 -7.47
C ASP A 467 -9.04 4.21 -6.99
N ASN A 468 -9.01 4.57 -5.70
CA ASN A 468 -7.88 5.29 -5.09
C ASN A 468 -6.57 4.49 -5.19
N TYR A 469 -6.62 3.17 -5.02
CA TYR A 469 -5.46 2.30 -5.17
C TYR A 469 -4.99 2.21 -6.63
N SER A 470 -5.95 2.23 -7.56
CA SER A 470 -5.69 2.31 -9.00
C SER A 470 -5.00 3.61 -9.38
N GLU A 471 -5.44 4.74 -8.84
CA GLU A 471 -4.76 6.03 -9.02
C GLU A 471 -3.32 5.99 -8.47
N THR A 472 -3.11 5.43 -7.28
CA THR A 472 -1.76 5.24 -6.70
C THR A 472 -0.86 4.42 -7.64
N LYS A 473 -1.37 3.32 -8.20
CA LYS A 473 -0.64 2.47 -9.15
C LYS A 473 -0.30 3.21 -10.44
N GLN A 474 -1.22 4.02 -10.97
CA GLN A 474 -0.98 4.82 -12.16
C GLN A 474 0.10 5.89 -11.92
N ILE A 475 0.06 6.60 -10.79
CA ILE A 475 1.10 7.58 -10.41
C ILE A 475 2.46 6.87 -10.31
N LEU A 476 2.52 5.71 -9.65
CA LEU A 476 3.74 4.92 -9.54
C LEU A 476 4.24 4.43 -10.91
N GLY A 477 3.35 4.01 -11.80
CA GLY A 477 3.73 3.60 -13.16
C GLY A 477 4.25 4.75 -14.01
N ARG A 478 3.65 5.95 -13.92
CA ARG A 478 4.17 7.18 -14.53
C ARG A 478 5.55 7.54 -13.98
N PHE A 479 5.74 7.36 -12.67
CA PHE A 479 7.04 7.55 -12.04
C PHE A 479 8.08 6.59 -12.61
N ILE A 480 7.81 5.27 -12.65
CA ILE A 480 8.77 4.31 -13.20
C ILE A 480 9.09 4.62 -14.66
N LEU A 481 8.07 4.96 -15.47
CA LEU A 481 8.25 5.34 -16.87
C LEU A 481 9.25 6.49 -17.00
N SER A 482 9.12 7.53 -16.17
CA SER A 482 10.04 8.67 -16.19
C SER A 482 11.49 8.31 -15.86
N GLN A 483 11.69 7.27 -15.04
CA GLN A 483 13.01 6.86 -14.56
C GLN A 483 13.67 5.79 -15.44
N LEU A 484 13.03 5.31 -16.52
CA LEU A 484 13.55 4.21 -17.33
C LEU A 484 14.94 4.47 -17.89
N GLY A 485 15.25 5.67 -18.37
CA GLY A 485 16.57 6.00 -18.90
C GLY A 485 17.67 6.13 -17.86
N GLU A 486 17.34 6.21 -16.57
CA GLU A 486 18.33 6.12 -15.49
C GLU A 486 18.65 4.66 -15.18
N ILE A 487 17.65 3.78 -15.31
CA ILE A 487 17.71 2.36 -14.93
C ILE A 487 18.29 1.49 -16.06
N TYR A 488 18.04 1.85 -17.32
CA TYR A 488 18.41 1.06 -18.48
C TYR A 488 19.32 1.84 -19.43
N THR A 489 20.35 1.16 -19.92
CA THR A 489 21.05 1.51 -21.16
C THR A 489 20.41 0.78 -22.34
N VAL A 490 20.70 1.23 -23.56
CA VAL A 490 20.25 0.57 -24.81
C VAL A 490 20.55 -0.94 -24.79
N GLU A 491 21.76 -1.34 -24.40
CA GLU A 491 22.15 -2.76 -24.34
C GLU A 491 21.28 -3.55 -23.34
N THR A 492 21.08 -2.99 -22.14
CA THR A 492 20.28 -3.67 -21.11
C THR A 492 18.80 -3.75 -21.47
N ALA A 493 18.26 -2.70 -22.11
CA ALA A 493 16.89 -2.68 -22.61
C ALA A 493 16.70 -3.72 -23.73
N SER A 494 17.62 -3.80 -24.70
CA SER A 494 17.61 -4.83 -25.76
C SER A 494 17.61 -6.24 -25.17
N ARG A 495 18.39 -6.49 -24.11
CA ARG A 495 18.39 -7.79 -23.42
C ARG A 495 17.05 -8.13 -22.76
N VAL A 496 16.33 -7.13 -22.25
CA VAL A 496 15.00 -7.32 -21.65
C VAL A 496 13.94 -7.58 -22.71
N LEU A 497 14.03 -6.90 -23.85
CA LEU A 497 13.12 -7.08 -24.98
C LEU A 497 13.25 -8.47 -25.61
N GLY A 498 14.50 -8.95 -25.72
CA GLY A 498 14.86 -10.27 -26.23
C GLY A 498 14.92 -10.33 -27.76
N ASP A 499 15.73 -11.27 -28.27
CA ASP A 499 16.06 -11.36 -29.70
C ASP A 499 14.84 -11.59 -30.60
N ALA A 500 13.84 -12.34 -30.12
CA ALA A 500 12.62 -12.61 -30.87
C ALA A 500 11.84 -11.32 -31.19
N PHE A 501 11.65 -10.46 -30.20
CA PHE A 501 10.97 -9.17 -30.38
C PHE A 501 11.75 -8.24 -31.30
N LEU A 502 13.07 -8.17 -31.12
CA LEU A 502 13.93 -7.37 -31.98
C LEU A 502 13.88 -7.85 -33.44
N SER A 503 13.85 -9.17 -33.65
CA SER A 503 13.72 -9.76 -34.98
C SER A 503 12.34 -9.59 -35.61
N GLU A 504 11.29 -9.41 -34.83
CA GLU A 504 9.94 -9.22 -35.37
C GLU A 504 9.74 -7.78 -35.86
N HIS A 505 10.19 -6.79 -35.07
CA HIS A 505 9.88 -5.38 -35.32
C HIS A 505 11.00 -4.60 -36.02
N PHE A 506 12.25 -5.06 -35.97
CA PHE A 506 13.42 -4.32 -36.48
C PHE A 506 14.25 -5.12 -37.50
N SER A 507 13.69 -6.19 -38.04
CA SER A 507 14.33 -6.96 -39.12
C SER A 507 14.14 -6.29 -40.47
N GLY A 508 15.26 -6.07 -41.17
CA GLY A 508 15.26 -5.57 -42.55
C GLY A 508 16.18 -6.39 -43.46
N PRO A 509 15.95 -6.36 -44.79
CA PRO A 509 16.89 -6.95 -45.73
C PRO A 509 18.22 -6.17 -45.70
N VAL A 510 19.34 -6.86 -45.54
CA VAL A 510 20.67 -6.26 -45.64
C VAL A 510 20.89 -5.82 -47.08
N LEU A 511 21.07 -4.52 -47.31
CA LEU A 511 21.35 -3.95 -48.62
C LEU A 511 22.87 -3.91 -48.84
N GLY A 512 23.34 -4.37 -50.01
CA GLY A 512 24.74 -4.21 -50.44
C GLY A 512 25.04 -2.77 -50.89
N GLU A 513 26.30 -2.49 -51.28
CA GLU A 513 26.73 -1.17 -51.78
C GLU A 513 25.88 -0.65 -52.96
N ASP A 514 25.24 -1.55 -53.70
CA ASP A 514 24.39 -1.25 -54.86
C ASP A 514 22.89 -1.08 -54.51
N ASN A 515 22.54 -0.99 -53.23
CA ASN A 515 21.17 -0.88 -52.72
C ASN A 515 20.27 -2.08 -53.09
N GLN A 516 20.87 -3.25 -53.34
CA GLN A 516 20.18 -4.52 -53.59
C GLN A 516 20.27 -5.45 -52.37
N PRO A 517 19.25 -6.26 -52.06
CA PRO A 517 19.29 -7.19 -50.93
C PRO A 517 20.38 -8.24 -51.13
N VAL A 518 21.31 -8.34 -50.18
CA VAL A 518 22.28 -9.43 -50.13
C VAL A 518 21.52 -10.73 -49.90
N LEU A 519 21.63 -11.68 -50.82
CA LEU A 519 20.93 -12.97 -50.74
C LEU A 519 21.78 -14.00 -49.96
N ASN A 520 21.12 -14.87 -49.20
CA ASN A 520 21.72 -16.07 -48.61
C ASN A 520 21.99 -17.13 -49.70
N GLU A 521 22.75 -18.19 -49.37
CA GLU A 521 23.06 -19.30 -50.30
C GLU A 521 21.80 -19.96 -50.91
N ASP A 522 20.64 -19.81 -50.25
CA ASP A 522 19.35 -20.36 -50.67
C ASP A 522 18.50 -19.38 -51.51
N GLY A 523 19.02 -18.19 -51.86
CA GLY A 523 18.33 -17.19 -52.68
C GLY A 523 17.29 -16.33 -51.95
N SER A 524 17.19 -16.43 -50.62
CA SER A 524 16.38 -15.55 -49.77
C SER A 524 17.15 -14.28 -49.36
N PRO A 525 16.50 -13.12 -49.17
CA PRO A 525 17.18 -11.93 -48.64
C PRO A 525 17.77 -12.23 -47.26
N LYS A 526 19.02 -11.82 -47.03
CA LYS A 526 19.64 -11.87 -45.72
C LYS A 526 18.96 -10.84 -44.83
N ILE A 527 18.07 -11.30 -43.97
CA ILE A 527 17.37 -10.46 -42.99
C ILE A 527 18.23 -10.40 -41.73
N VAL A 528 18.59 -9.19 -41.30
CA VAL A 528 19.31 -8.96 -40.05
C VAL A 528 18.58 -7.86 -39.30
N VAL A 529 18.59 -7.96 -37.97
CA VAL A 529 18.09 -6.89 -37.09
C VAL A 529 18.94 -5.65 -37.33
N ASN A 530 18.31 -4.54 -37.70
CA ASN A 530 19.00 -3.28 -37.83
C ASN A 530 19.32 -2.73 -36.44
N ALA A 531 20.55 -2.96 -35.98
CA ALA A 531 21.00 -2.55 -34.64
C ALA A 531 20.93 -1.03 -34.42
N ASP A 532 21.08 -0.25 -35.49
CA ASP A 532 21.04 1.21 -35.43
C ASP A 532 19.60 1.70 -35.19
N ASP A 533 18.61 1.15 -35.89
CA ASP A 533 17.19 1.47 -35.71
C ASP A 533 16.70 1.09 -34.31
N VAL A 534 17.10 -0.09 -33.82
CA VAL A 534 16.83 -0.54 -32.44
C VAL A 534 17.42 0.45 -31.43
N GLY A 535 18.69 0.81 -31.63
CA GLY A 535 19.40 1.73 -30.76
C GLY A 535 18.74 3.10 -30.72
N MET A 536 18.37 3.65 -31.87
CA MET A 536 17.68 4.94 -31.96
C MET A 536 16.32 4.92 -31.26
N MET A 537 15.49 3.90 -31.53
CA MET A 537 14.15 3.80 -30.95
C MET A 537 14.18 3.65 -29.43
N ILE A 538 15.05 2.77 -28.93
CA ILE A 538 15.21 2.59 -27.47
C ILE A 538 15.76 3.87 -26.85
N ASN A 539 16.76 4.51 -27.47
CA ASN A 539 17.33 5.74 -26.94
C ASN A 539 16.33 6.91 -26.91
N GLN A 540 15.40 6.97 -27.88
CA GLN A 540 14.27 7.89 -27.83
C GLN A 540 13.39 7.59 -26.60
N ILE A 541 12.93 6.35 -26.42
CA ILE A 541 12.06 5.97 -25.30
C ILE A 541 12.72 6.24 -23.93
N LEU A 542 14.03 6.03 -23.81
CA LEU A 542 14.75 6.19 -22.55
C LEU A 542 15.01 7.66 -22.17
N ASN A 543 15.15 8.56 -23.15
CA ASN A 543 15.50 9.97 -22.92
C ASN A 543 14.35 10.95 -23.20
N ASP A 544 13.25 10.50 -23.80
CA ASP A 544 12.11 11.35 -24.09
C ASP A 544 11.27 11.59 -22.84
N ALA A 545 11.40 12.79 -22.27
CA ALA A 545 10.61 13.26 -21.14
C ALA A 545 9.13 13.53 -21.48
N SER A 546 8.76 13.51 -22.77
CA SER A 546 7.40 13.73 -23.27
C SER A 546 6.63 12.44 -23.56
N LEU A 547 7.30 11.29 -23.55
CA LEU A 547 6.73 9.96 -23.83
C LEU A 547 5.45 9.70 -23.00
N GLY A 548 5.50 9.93 -21.69
CA GLY A 548 4.36 9.71 -20.79
C GLY A 548 3.27 10.79 -20.84
N LYS A 549 3.41 11.83 -21.67
CA LYS A 549 2.44 12.92 -21.83
C LYS A 549 1.62 12.82 -23.10
N TYR A 550 2.23 12.34 -24.19
CA TYR A 550 1.62 12.40 -25.53
C TYR A 550 1.55 11.04 -26.23
N ASP A 551 2.52 10.16 -26.00
CA ASP A 551 2.65 8.94 -26.80
C ASP A 551 2.08 7.71 -26.09
N VAL A 552 2.22 7.68 -24.75
CA VAL A 552 1.90 6.51 -23.94
C VAL A 552 1.13 6.90 -22.68
N SER A 553 -0.02 6.29 -22.47
CA SER A 553 -0.76 6.35 -21.20
C SER A 553 -0.51 5.11 -20.35
N ILE A 554 -0.33 5.30 -19.05
CA ILE A 554 -0.19 4.20 -18.10
C ILE A 554 -1.55 3.79 -17.57
N GLY A 555 -1.86 2.50 -17.65
CA GLY A 555 -3.03 1.91 -17.02
C GLY A 555 -2.76 0.53 -16.45
N GLU A 556 -3.84 -0.20 -16.20
CA GLU A 556 -3.81 -1.50 -15.56
C GLU A 556 -4.32 -2.60 -16.48
N GLY A 557 -3.67 -3.76 -16.45
CA GLY A 557 -4.14 -4.96 -17.14
C GLY A 557 -4.05 -6.22 -16.28
N ALA A 558 -4.36 -7.37 -16.90
CA ALA A 558 -4.35 -8.66 -16.23
C ALA A 558 -2.96 -8.99 -15.68
N TYR A 559 -2.88 -9.36 -14.39
CA TYR A 559 -1.62 -9.73 -13.76
C TYR A 559 -1.05 -11.04 -14.31
N ALA A 560 0.23 -11.01 -14.65
CA ALA A 560 0.97 -12.19 -15.10
C ALA A 560 2.46 -12.06 -14.76
N GLU A 561 3.14 -13.18 -14.49
CA GLU A 561 4.58 -13.13 -14.17
C GLU A 561 5.48 -12.74 -15.35
N THR A 562 5.03 -12.96 -16.59
CA THR A 562 5.76 -12.63 -17.83
C THR A 562 4.82 -12.01 -18.86
N THR A 563 5.36 -11.23 -19.80
CA THR A 563 4.56 -10.62 -20.88
C THR A 563 3.88 -11.70 -21.73
N ARG A 564 4.60 -12.78 -22.06
CA ARG A 564 4.06 -13.94 -22.78
C ARG A 564 2.84 -14.56 -22.08
N LEU A 565 2.91 -14.72 -20.76
CA LEU A 565 1.78 -15.24 -19.98
C LEU A 565 0.61 -14.23 -19.93
N ALA A 566 0.88 -12.91 -19.93
CA ALA A 566 -0.16 -11.89 -20.00
C ALA A 566 -0.93 -11.96 -21.32
N ASN A 567 -0.20 -12.11 -22.44
CA ASN A 567 -0.78 -12.30 -23.76
C ASN A 567 -1.64 -13.56 -23.80
N PHE A 568 -1.13 -14.68 -23.28
CA PHE A 568 -1.88 -15.93 -23.18
C PHE A 568 -3.21 -15.79 -22.40
N VAL A 569 -3.19 -15.13 -21.23
CA VAL A 569 -4.40 -14.90 -20.43
C VAL A 569 -5.40 -14.04 -21.20
N THR A 570 -4.93 -13.00 -21.87
CA THR A 570 -5.77 -12.13 -22.72
C THR A 570 -6.42 -12.91 -23.87
N LEU A 571 -5.65 -13.78 -24.56
CA LEU A 571 -6.17 -14.63 -25.64
C LEU A 571 -7.21 -15.64 -25.14
N MET A 572 -7.01 -16.20 -23.95
CA MET A 572 -7.99 -17.08 -23.30
C MET A 572 -9.28 -16.34 -23.00
N GLU A 573 -9.21 -15.12 -22.46
CA GLU A 573 -10.40 -14.30 -22.20
C GLU A 573 -11.18 -13.94 -23.47
N MET A 574 -10.48 -13.63 -24.57
CA MET A 574 -11.10 -13.38 -25.87
C MET A 574 -11.82 -14.63 -26.40
N THR A 575 -11.19 -15.79 -26.26
CA THR A 575 -11.75 -17.08 -26.64
C THR A 575 -13.01 -17.40 -25.83
N ASP A 576 -12.97 -17.18 -24.51
CA ASP A 576 -14.12 -17.36 -23.61
C ASP A 576 -15.29 -16.42 -23.94
N LYS A 577 -15.00 -15.23 -24.46
CA LYS A 577 -16.01 -14.28 -24.97
C LYS A 577 -16.56 -14.66 -26.34
N GLY A 578 -16.10 -15.76 -26.94
CA GLY A 578 -16.60 -16.32 -28.19
C GLY A 578 -15.89 -15.80 -29.44
N ILE A 579 -14.72 -15.17 -29.31
CA ILE A 579 -13.89 -14.81 -30.46
C ILE A 579 -13.18 -16.08 -30.95
N PRO A 580 -13.34 -16.49 -32.22
CA PRO A 580 -12.72 -17.69 -32.75
C PRO A 580 -11.23 -17.43 -33.02
N ILE A 581 -10.40 -17.67 -32.01
CA ILE A 581 -8.94 -17.57 -32.11
C ILE A 581 -8.37 -18.96 -32.49
N PRO A 582 -7.51 -19.06 -33.52
CA PRO A 582 -6.85 -20.32 -33.86
C PRO A 582 -6.10 -20.91 -32.65
N PRO A 583 -6.25 -22.22 -32.36
CA PRO A 583 -5.56 -22.86 -31.23
C PRO A 583 -4.04 -22.70 -31.26
N ASP A 584 -3.44 -22.61 -32.44
CA ASP A 584 -1.99 -22.50 -32.63
C ASP A 584 -1.43 -21.22 -31.99
N VAL A 585 -2.13 -20.08 -32.16
CA VAL A 585 -1.75 -18.77 -31.59
C VAL A 585 -1.80 -18.82 -30.06
N ILE A 586 -2.81 -19.49 -29.50
CA ILE A 586 -2.96 -19.66 -28.04
C ILE A 586 -1.81 -20.53 -27.49
N ILE A 587 -1.45 -21.60 -28.20
CA ILE A 587 -0.40 -22.53 -27.77
C ILE A 587 0.98 -21.86 -27.85
N GLU A 588 1.21 -21.02 -28.85
CA GLU A 588 2.46 -20.28 -29.02
C GLU A 588 2.73 -19.34 -27.84
N GLU A 589 1.71 -18.64 -27.33
CA GLU A 589 1.83 -17.77 -26.15
C GLU A 589 1.83 -18.52 -24.81
N SER A 590 1.49 -19.82 -24.79
CA SER A 590 1.46 -20.59 -23.54
C SER A 590 2.83 -20.72 -22.86
N ALA A 591 2.87 -20.98 -21.55
CA ALA A 591 4.12 -21.21 -20.81
C ALA A 591 4.72 -22.62 -20.99
N LEU A 592 4.22 -23.41 -21.95
CA LEU A 592 4.68 -24.78 -22.19
C LEU A 592 6.11 -24.81 -22.76
N ALA A 593 6.81 -25.91 -22.54
CA ALA A 593 8.12 -26.11 -23.18
C ALA A 593 7.95 -26.22 -24.70
N GLU A 594 8.91 -25.69 -25.48
CA GLU A 594 8.89 -25.74 -26.96
C GLU A 594 8.68 -27.16 -27.50
N SER A 595 9.26 -28.17 -26.85
CA SER A 595 9.07 -29.58 -27.23
C SER A 595 7.63 -30.07 -27.05
N GLN A 596 6.89 -29.53 -26.07
CA GLN A 596 5.48 -29.83 -25.86
C GLN A 596 4.60 -29.05 -26.83
N LYS A 597 4.90 -27.78 -27.08
CA LYS A 597 4.19 -26.96 -28.08
C LYS A 597 4.20 -27.61 -29.45
N LYS A 598 5.39 -28.01 -29.93
CA LYS A 598 5.54 -28.70 -31.21
C LYS A 598 4.74 -30.01 -31.28
N LYS A 599 4.68 -30.78 -30.18
CA LYS A 599 3.88 -32.01 -30.11
C LYS A 599 2.37 -31.72 -30.18
N ILE A 600 1.90 -30.71 -29.46
CA ILE A 600 0.48 -30.34 -29.45
C ILE A 600 0.07 -29.78 -30.81
N MET A 601 0.86 -28.88 -31.40
CA MET A 601 0.60 -28.35 -32.75
C MET A 601 0.61 -29.47 -33.80
N ALA A 602 1.57 -30.40 -33.74
CA ALA A 602 1.59 -31.55 -34.65
C ALA A 602 0.35 -32.46 -34.48
N ALA A 603 -0.15 -32.63 -33.25
CA ALA A 603 -1.36 -33.39 -32.98
C ALA A 603 -2.62 -32.68 -33.51
N ILE A 604 -2.69 -31.35 -33.37
CA ILE A 604 -3.80 -30.53 -33.90
C ILE A 604 -3.79 -30.54 -35.42
N ALA A 605 -2.64 -30.35 -36.05
CA ALA A 605 -2.48 -30.41 -37.51
C ALA A 605 -2.87 -31.80 -38.06
N ALA A 606 -2.47 -32.88 -37.37
CA ALA A 606 -2.87 -34.24 -37.73
C ALA A 606 -4.39 -34.48 -37.57
N ALA A 607 -5.02 -33.87 -36.55
CA ALA A 607 -6.47 -33.96 -36.34
C ALA A 607 -7.27 -33.16 -37.39
N GLN A 608 -6.78 -31.99 -37.81
CA GLN A 608 -7.37 -31.20 -38.89
C GLN A 608 -7.25 -31.93 -40.23
N GLN A 609 -6.08 -32.51 -40.53
CA GLN A 609 -5.87 -33.33 -41.73
C GLN A 609 -6.76 -34.60 -41.76
N ALA A 610 -7.12 -35.15 -40.60
CA ALA A 610 -8.04 -36.28 -40.50
C ALA A 610 -9.53 -35.88 -40.65
N GLN A 611 -9.87 -34.59 -40.44
CA GLN A 611 -11.23 -34.06 -40.63
C GLN A 611 -11.50 -33.59 -42.06
N ASP A 612 -10.47 -33.21 -42.82
CA ASP A 612 -10.58 -32.80 -44.24
C ASP A 612 -10.61 -33.97 -45.24
N ILE A 613 -10.61 -35.23 -44.77
CA ILE A 613 -10.88 -36.37 -45.63
C ILE A 613 -12.40 -36.41 -45.88
N PRO A 614 -12.90 -36.21 -47.12
CA PRO A 614 -14.33 -36.31 -47.40
C PRO A 614 -14.79 -37.71 -47.03
N GLN A 615 -15.84 -37.82 -46.22
CA GLN A 615 -16.58 -39.07 -46.11
C GLN A 615 -17.21 -39.31 -47.49
N GLU A 616 -16.62 -40.23 -48.27
CA GLU A 616 -17.21 -40.78 -49.50
C GLU A 616 -18.58 -41.41 -49.25
#